data_AF-A0A7G8W1P7-F1
#
_entry.id   AF-A0A7G8W1P7-F1
#
_cell.length_a   1.000
_cell.length_b   1.000
_cell.length_c   1.000
_cell.angle_alpha   90.00
_cell.angle_beta   90.00
_cell.angle_gamma   90.00
#
_symmetry.space_group_name_H-M   'P 1'
#
loop_
_entity.id
_entity.type
_entity.pdbx_description
1 polymer ?
#
loop_
_entity_poly.entity_id
_entity_poly.type
_entity_poly.pdbx_seq_one_letter_code
_entity_poly.pdbx_strand_id
1 'polypeptide(L)' 'MGLSSLWGVLSSASVDDALVWGVAITSALVALVALVNALDMFLDAEAG' A
#
# COMPACT_ATOMS: atom_id res chain seq x y z
N MET A 1 14.64 19.77 21.96
CA MET A 1 14.90 19.05 20.69
C MET A 1 13.54 18.68 20.13
N GLY A 2 12.96 19.59 19.34
CA GLY A 2 11.51 19.67 19.12
C GLY A 2 11.04 18.99 17.84
N LEU A 3 9.72 19.02 17.62
CA LEU A 3 9.01 18.55 16.42
C LEU A 3 9.66 19.01 15.09
N SER A 4 10.39 20.13 15.10
CA SER A 4 11.18 20.61 13.98
C SER A 4 12.31 19.65 13.54
N SER A 5 12.93 18.90 14.46
CA SER A 5 13.91 17.88 14.07
C SER A 5 13.26 16.61 13.54
N LEU A 6 12.08 16.22 14.04
CA LEU A 6 11.30 15.11 13.50
C LEU A 6 10.76 15.44 12.11
N TRP A 7 10.28 16.67 11.90
CA TRP A 7 9.85 17.15 10.59
C TRP A 7 11.01 17.21 9.58
N GLY A 8 12.22 17.62 10.02
CA GLY A 8 13.40 17.59 9.17
C GLY A 8 13.86 16.18 8.77
N VAL A 9 13.61 15.16 9.61
CA VAL A 9 13.85 13.76 9.27
C VAL A 9 12.78 13.24 8.30
N LEU A 10 11.51 13.57 8.55
CA LEU A 10 10.38 13.20 7.69
C LEU A 10 10.44 13.86 6.31
N SER A 11 10.95 15.10 6.21
CA SER A 11 11.13 15.80 4.94
C SER A 11 12.44 15.44 4.22
N SER A 12 13.20 14.47 4.74
CA SER A 12 14.41 14.01 4.07
C SER A 12 14.03 13.18 2.83
N ALA A 13 14.79 13.35 1.74
CA ALA A 13 14.53 12.67 0.47
C ALA A 13 14.48 11.13 0.61
N SER A 14 15.22 10.56 1.56
CA SER A 14 15.20 9.12 1.84
C SER A 14 13.92 8.64 2.54
N VAL A 15 13.28 9.50 3.35
CA VAL A 15 12.02 9.15 4.00
C VAL A 15 10.84 9.32 3.04
N ASP A 16 10.88 10.34 2.19
CA ASP A 16 9.88 10.51 1.13
C ASP A 16 9.85 9.30 0.17
N ASP A 17 11.01 8.86 -0.31
CA ASP A 17 11.12 7.69 -1.19
C ASP A 17 10.63 6.41 -0.49
N ALA A 18 11.01 6.19 0.78
CA ALA A 18 10.54 5.05 1.57
C ALA A 18 9.01 5.07 1.78
N LEU A 19 8.40 6.25 1.98
CA LEU A 19 6.95 6.39 2.11
C LEU A 19 6.24 6.10 0.78
N VAL A 20 6.76 6.58 -0.34
CA VAL A 20 6.20 6.30 -1.68
C VAL A 20 6.23 4.80 -1.97
N TRP A 21 7.37 4.14 -1.74
CA TRP A 21 7.49 2.70 -1.90
C TRP A 21 6.59 1.92 -0.91
N GLY A 22 6.48 2.39 0.33
CA GLY A 22 5.58 1.79 1.32
C GLY A 22 4.12 1.85 0.90
N VAL A 23 3.67 3.00 0.37
CA VAL A 23 2.31 3.15 -0.16
C VAL A 23 2.10 2.29 -1.41
N ALA A 24 3.08 2.24 -2.32
CA ALA A 24 3.01 1.42 -3.53
C ALA A 24 2.90 -0.09 -3.23
N ILE A 25 3.66 -0.59 -2.25
CA ILE A 25 3.56 -1.99 -1.81
C ILE A 25 2.17 -2.24 -1.18
N THR A 26 1.72 -1.32 -0.33
CA THR A 26 0.43 -1.47 0.34
C THR A 26 -0.73 -1.47 -0.65
N SER A 27 -0.71 -0.59 -1.66
CA SER A 27 -1.73 -0.56 -2.70
C SER A 27 -1.71 -1.80 -3.59
N ALA A 28 -0.52 -2.33 -3.90
CA ALA A 28 -0.38 -3.59 -4.63
C ALA A 28 -0.99 -4.78 -3.86
N LEU A 29 -0.80 -4.85 -2.55
CA LEU A 29 -1.41 -5.89 -1.70
C LEU A 29 -2.94 -5.79 -1.70
N VAL A 30 -3.49 -4.58 -1.57
CA VAL A 30 -4.94 -4.36 -1.63
C VAL A 30 -5.51 -4.76 -3.00
N ALA A 31 -4.82 -4.40 -4.08
CA ALA A 31 -5.22 -4.80 -5.43
C ALA A 31 -5.21 -6.31 -5.63
N LEU A 32 -4.22 -7.02 -5.07
CA LEU A 32 -4.16 -8.49 -5.10
C LEU A 32 -5.35 -9.12 -4.39
N VAL A 33 -5.69 -8.64 -3.18
CA VAL A 33 -6.85 -9.15 -2.42
C VAL A 33 -8.15 -8.91 -3.18
N ALA A 34 -8.31 -7.72 -3.77
CA ALA A 34 -9.48 -7.41 -4.59
C ALA A 34 -9.59 -8.33 -5.81
N LEU A 35 -8.47 -8.63 -6.47
CA LEU A 35 -8.43 -9.56 -7.60
C LEU A 35 -8.83 -10.99 -7.16
N VAL A 36 -8.28 -11.48 -6.06
CA VAL A 36 -8.62 -12.82 -5.54
C VAL A 36 -10.10 -12.90 -5.23
N ASN A 37 -10.67 -11.90 -4.56
CA ASN A 37 -12.11 -11.87 -4.26
C ASN A 37 -12.96 -11.82 -5.54
N ALA A 38 -12.55 -11.06 -6.54
CA ALA A 38 -13.26 -11.01 -7.82
C ALA A 38 -13.21 -12.36 -8.54
N LEU A 39 -12.06 -13.03 -8.55
CA LEU A 39 -11.90 -14.37 -9.12
C LEU A 39 -12.76 -15.40 -8.38
N ASP A 40 -12.77 -15.34 -7.04
CA ASP A 40 -13.59 -16.21 -6.19
C ASP A 40 -15.08 -16.06 -6.53
N MET A 41 -15.59 -14.82 -6.62
CA MET A 41 -16.96 -14.55 -7.03
C MET A 41 -17.29 -15.07 -8.44
N PHE A 42 -16.35 -14.97 -9.38
CA PHE A 42 -16.54 -15.49 -10.74
C PHE A 42 -16.58 -17.02 -10.76
N LEU A 43 -15.69 -17.68 -10.02
CA LEU A 43 -15.63 -19.14 -9.94
C LEU A 43 -16.86 -19.71 -9.22
N ASP A 44 -17.31 -19.08 -8.14
CA ASP A 44 -18.55 -19.45 -7.45
C ASP A 44 -19.78 -19.32 -8.36
N ALA A 45 -19.80 -18.33 -9.25
CA ALA A 45 -20.88 -18.13 -10.21
C ALA A 45 -20.89 -19.18 -11.34
N GLU A 46 -19.77 -19.83 -11.65
CA GLU A 46 -19.69 -20.93 -12.62
C GLU A 46 -19.90 -22.32 -11.99
N ALA A 47 -19.66 -22.45 -10.68
CA ALA A 47 -19.76 -23.72 -9.96
C ALA A 47 -21.19 -24.08 -9.49
N GLY A 48 -22.14 -23.15 -9.61
CA GLY A 48 -23.58 -23.36 -9.34
C GLY A 48 -24.42 -23.29 -10.61
#